data_AF-A0A7J8E3Q5-F1
#
_entry.id   AF-A0A7J8E3Q5-F1
#
_cell.length_a   1.000
_cell.length_b   1.000
_cell.length_c   1.000
_cell.angle_alpha   90.00
_cell.angle_beta   90.00
_cell.angle_gamma   90.00
#
_symmetry.space_group_name_H-M   'P 1'
#
loop_
_entity.id
_entity.type
_entity.pdbx_description
1 polymer ?
#
loop_
_entity_poly.entity_id
_entity_poly.type
_entity_poly.pdbx_seq_one_letter_code
_entity_poly.pdbx_strand_id
1 'polypeptide(L)'
;MMISLKMKKMMMTKKKVKKVVGRKKKQKRKRKRKRNRKMNLSNRPQVENTLLLEILLLSRLGILPLRQKGEILLITEKNSDGWWMAKNAKGNKGLVPRTYLEPCHKEEGQESSEEGSEGDAEVGEEATEGAQVKQRTDSHWSAVQKALSEHLQQMNTVDVLTTMGAVPAGFRPSTLFQLLEEGTPFRASSFLQPELTPSQLAFRDLLWDAKTGTIRSRASRVSLSLTLWSCKMIPVPGASIQVLSRHVRLCLCDGDKVLSNIHTVRATWQPKKPKTWTFSPQVTGTLPCLLDGDCFIRSNSSSPDLGILFELGISYIRNSTGERGELSCGWVFLKLFDASGIPIPAKTYELVLSGGTPYEKGVDVDPSASRRAHGSVFHQMMVMRRQPQLLVKLRSLNRRSRDILSLLPETLIGSMCYIHLLMFYRQLLGDVLLKDRMSMQSADLISNPVLATFPKLLEQPDVMDALRSSWAEKESTLKRSEKRDREVLKAAFLLAYHDCAGPLLHSTLLPPPRWAEEETEAARWELITAFLKRNRENQGALPALLSPEGVHEPFDISEQTYDFLGEMRHRAT
;
A
#
# COMPACT_ATOMS: atom_id res chain seq x y z
N MET A 1 -55.57 -6.82 62.60
CA MET A 1 -54.63 -5.68 62.38
C MET A 1 -53.64 -5.88 61.22
N MET A 2 -53.25 -7.11 60.83
CA MET A 2 -52.27 -7.34 59.74
C MET A 2 -52.80 -7.18 58.29
N ILE A 3 -54.11 -7.26 58.04
CA ILE A 3 -54.68 -7.13 56.68
C ILE A 3 -54.67 -5.66 56.20
N SER A 4 -54.86 -4.70 57.11
CA SER A 4 -54.87 -3.26 56.82
C SER A 4 -53.49 -2.71 56.43
N LEU A 5 -52.41 -3.21 57.04
CA LEU A 5 -51.04 -2.83 56.69
C LEU A 5 -50.62 -3.32 55.30
N LYS A 6 -51.06 -4.53 54.90
CA LYS A 6 -50.72 -5.14 53.61
C LYS A 6 -51.41 -4.40 52.44
N MET A 7 -52.66 -3.97 52.63
CA MET A 7 -53.37 -3.13 51.65
C MET A 7 -52.75 -1.72 51.50
N LYS A 8 -52.37 -1.06 52.60
CA LYS A 8 -51.67 0.24 52.56
C LYS A 8 -50.34 0.15 51.81
N LYS A 9 -49.56 -0.91 52.04
CA LYS A 9 -48.27 -1.13 51.36
C LYS A 9 -48.46 -1.36 49.86
N MET A 10 -49.49 -2.10 49.45
CA MET A 10 -49.79 -2.38 48.04
C MET A 10 -50.35 -1.16 47.27
N MET A 11 -51.14 -0.30 47.92
CA MET A 11 -51.57 0.98 47.34
C MET A 11 -50.41 1.97 47.16
N MET A 12 -49.45 1.99 48.10
CA MET A 12 -48.24 2.82 48.00
C MET A 12 -47.35 2.40 46.82
N THR A 13 -47.17 1.10 46.59
CA THR A 13 -46.41 0.58 45.42
C THR A 13 -47.11 0.89 44.11
N LYS A 14 -48.44 0.72 44.02
CA LYS A 14 -49.21 1.10 42.81
C LYS A 14 -49.15 2.61 42.51
N LYS A 15 -49.17 3.47 43.53
CA LYS A 15 -48.97 4.93 43.37
C LYS A 15 -47.54 5.27 42.90
N LYS A 16 -46.50 4.60 43.43
CA LYS A 16 -45.11 4.79 42.99
C LYS A 16 -44.92 4.38 41.52
N VAL A 17 -45.47 3.24 41.10
CA VAL A 17 -45.36 2.77 39.71
C VAL A 17 -46.10 3.70 38.74
N LYS A 18 -47.32 4.16 39.05
CA LYS A 18 -48.03 5.17 38.23
C LYS A 18 -47.24 6.48 38.09
N LYS A 19 -46.55 6.92 39.15
CA LYS A 19 -45.73 8.15 39.14
C LYS A 19 -44.48 8.02 38.26
N VAL A 20 -43.85 6.84 38.24
CA VAL A 20 -42.68 6.53 37.39
C VAL A 20 -43.07 6.41 35.91
N VAL A 21 -44.20 5.76 35.61
CA VAL A 21 -44.73 5.64 34.24
C VAL A 21 -45.16 7.01 33.69
N GLY A 22 -45.78 7.85 34.53
CA GLY A 22 -46.11 9.24 34.19
C GLY A 22 -44.87 10.09 33.87
N ARG A 23 -43.79 9.95 34.64
CA ARG A 23 -42.50 10.63 34.38
C ARG A 23 -41.87 10.17 33.06
N LYS A 24 -41.85 8.85 32.77
CA LYS A 24 -41.34 8.31 31.49
C LYS A 24 -42.16 8.80 30.28
N LYS A 25 -43.51 8.87 30.37
CA LYS A 25 -44.36 9.45 29.30
C LYS A 25 -44.09 10.95 29.08
N LYS A 26 -43.87 11.73 30.16
CA LYS A 26 -43.54 13.16 30.07
C LYS A 26 -42.14 13.39 29.46
N GLN A 27 -41.16 12.54 29.78
CA GLN A 27 -39.82 12.53 29.17
C GLN A 27 -39.88 12.23 27.67
N LYS A 28 -40.68 11.23 27.26
CA LYS A 28 -40.86 10.82 25.85
C LYS A 28 -41.58 11.92 25.04
N ARG A 29 -42.57 12.61 25.62
CA ARG A 29 -43.22 13.79 25.00
C ARG A 29 -42.27 14.99 24.88
N LYS A 30 -41.41 15.25 25.88
CA LYS A 30 -40.35 16.28 25.78
C LYS A 30 -39.30 15.95 24.72
N ARG A 31 -38.88 14.68 24.59
CA ARG A 31 -37.96 14.22 23.53
C ARG A 31 -38.59 14.33 22.14
N LYS A 32 -39.88 13.98 21.98
CA LYS A 32 -40.62 14.14 20.70
C LYS A 32 -40.79 15.62 20.32
N ARG A 33 -41.07 16.51 21.28
CA ARG A 33 -41.10 17.98 21.05
C ARG A 33 -39.72 18.57 20.72
N LYS A 34 -38.63 18.09 21.35
CA LYS A 34 -37.25 18.48 20.98
C LYS A 34 -36.85 17.95 19.60
N ARG A 35 -37.31 16.75 19.21
CA ARG A 35 -37.06 16.16 17.88
C ARG A 35 -37.84 16.89 16.78
N ASN A 36 -39.11 17.26 17.02
CA ASN A 36 -39.88 18.10 16.08
C ASN A 36 -39.36 19.55 16.02
N ARG A 37 -38.83 20.12 17.12
CA ARG A 37 -38.12 21.41 17.07
C ARG A 37 -36.80 21.31 16.31
N LYS A 38 -36.04 20.22 16.42
CA LYS A 38 -34.82 20.00 15.60
C LYS A 38 -35.14 19.77 14.12
N MET A 39 -36.23 19.07 13.79
CA MET A 39 -36.70 18.92 12.40
C MET A 39 -37.23 20.23 11.79
N ASN A 40 -37.85 21.10 12.59
CA ASN A 40 -38.28 22.42 12.10
C ASN A 40 -37.14 23.46 12.03
N LEU A 41 -35.98 23.19 12.65
CA LEU A 41 -34.77 23.98 12.47
C LEU A 41 -33.88 23.50 11.30
N SER A 42 -34.13 22.30 10.75
CA SER A 42 -33.39 21.76 9.60
C SER A 42 -33.99 22.13 8.24
N ASN A 43 -35.05 22.94 8.20
CA ASN A 43 -35.73 23.37 6.96
C ASN A 43 -35.62 24.88 6.70
N ARG A 44 -34.53 25.51 7.11
CA ARG A 44 -34.13 26.82 6.56
C ARG A 44 -33.04 26.57 5.51
N PRO A 45 -33.14 27.13 4.29
CA PRO A 45 -32.06 27.01 3.32
C PRO A 45 -30.84 27.76 3.87
N GLN A 46 -29.80 27.02 4.26
CA GLN A 46 -28.47 27.57 4.47
C GLN A 46 -27.91 27.93 3.09
N VAL A 47 -27.87 29.22 2.80
CA VAL A 47 -27.15 29.77 1.66
C VAL A 47 -25.68 29.84 2.07
N GLU A 48 -24.90 28.82 1.72
CA GLU A 48 -23.46 28.77 1.94
C GLU A 48 -22.68 29.18 0.68
N ASN A 49 -21.83 30.17 0.89
CA ASN A 49 -20.50 30.37 0.34
C ASN A 49 -20.37 30.73 -1.15
N THR A 50 -19.99 31.99 -1.34
CA THR A 50 -19.51 32.62 -2.56
C THR A 50 -18.07 32.22 -2.85
N LEU A 51 -17.74 31.92 -4.11
CA LEU A 51 -16.42 31.47 -4.58
C LEU A 51 -15.97 32.32 -5.78
N LEU A 52 -14.66 32.53 -5.90
CA LEU A 52 -13.98 33.42 -6.86
C LEU A 52 -13.13 32.59 -7.82
N LEU A 53 -13.11 32.89 -9.14
CA LEU A 53 -12.06 32.36 -10.02
C LEU A 53 -11.80 33.06 -11.37
N GLU A 54 -10.74 32.59 -12.02
CA GLU A 54 -10.10 33.01 -13.27
C GLU A 54 -10.32 31.97 -14.39
N ILE A 55 -10.80 32.37 -15.58
CA ILE A 55 -10.63 31.74 -16.92
C ILE A 55 -11.09 32.76 -17.99
N LEU A 56 -10.42 32.81 -19.16
CA LEU A 56 -10.88 33.44 -20.40
C LEU A 56 -11.30 32.37 -21.47
N LEU A 57 -12.61 32.33 -21.72
CA LEU A 57 -13.43 31.97 -22.91
C LEU A 57 -13.03 30.88 -23.94
N LEU A 58 -14.01 30.01 -24.25
CA LEU A 58 -14.66 29.94 -25.57
C LEU A 58 -16.10 29.43 -25.48
N SER A 59 -16.99 30.11 -26.18
CA SER A 59 -18.45 29.97 -26.17
C SER A 59 -18.96 28.92 -27.17
N ARG A 60 -19.52 27.81 -26.66
CA ARG A 60 -20.66 27.04 -27.20
C ARG A 60 -20.87 25.83 -26.28
N LEU A 61 -22.13 25.52 -25.98
CA LEU A 61 -22.66 24.53 -25.01
C LEU A 61 -22.93 25.11 -23.61
N GLY A 62 -24.07 25.78 -23.41
CA GLY A 62 -24.75 25.92 -22.10
C GLY A 62 -23.97 26.45 -20.88
N ILE A 63 -22.72 26.90 -21.05
CA ILE A 63 -21.80 27.36 -20.02
C ILE A 63 -22.03 28.87 -19.82
N LEU A 64 -22.05 29.31 -18.56
CA LEU A 64 -22.20 30.71 -18.19
C LEU A 64 -20.99 31.52 -18.69
N PRO A 65 -21.19 32.56 -19.53
CA PRO A 65 -20.10 33.45 -19.91
C PRO A 65 -19.78 34.39 -18.73
N LEU A 66 -18.69 34.10 -18.02
CA LEU A 66 -18.12 34.97 -17.00
C LEU A 66 -17.12 35.89 -17.69
N ARG A 67 -17.36 37.21 -17.63
CA ARG A 67 -16.65 38.17 -18.48
C ARG A 67 -15.36 38.72 -17.86
N GLN A 68 -15.12 38.56 -16.55
CA GLN A 68 -13.92 39.09 -15.89
C GLN A 68 -13.46 38.24 -14.68
N LYS A 69 -12.14 38.14 -14.50
CA LYS A 69 -11.46 37.58 -13.32
C LYS A 69 -11.92 38.36 -12.08
N GLY A 70 -12.41 37.68 -11.05
CA GLY A 70 -12.89 38.36 -9.85
C GLY A 70 -14.39 38.22 -9.53
N GLU A 71 -15.17 37.58 -10.40
CA GLU A 71 -16.64 37.55 -10.25
C GLU A 71 -17.09 36.54 -9.18
N ILE A 72 -17.98 36.99 -8.29
CA ILE A 72 -18.49 36.21 -7.17
C ILE A 72 -19.73 35.40 -7.61
N LEU A 73 -19.68 34.09 -7.38
CA LEU A 73 -20.74 33.16 -7.79
C LEU A 73 -21.40 32.43 -6.62
N LEU A 74 -22.71 32.23 -6.74
CA LEU A 74 -23.51 31.45 -5.79
C LEU A 74 -23.77 30.06 -6.36
N ILE A 75 -23.26 29.01 -5.69
CA ILE A 75 -23.48 27.63 -6.11
C ILE A 75 -24.88 27.17 -5.68
N THR A 76 -25.71 26.81 -6.65
CA THR A 76 -27.07 26.32 -6.42
C THR A 76 -27.15 24.79 -6.37
N GLU A 77 -26.37 24.07 -7.17
CA GLU A 77 -26.38 22.60 -7.21
C GLU A 77 -24.94 22.06 -7.41
N LYS A 78 -24.61 20.97 -6.69
CA LYS A 78 -23.31 20.30 -6.75
C LYS A 78 -23.48 18.89 -7.27
N ASN A 79 -23.01 18.64 -8.49
CA ASN A 79 -23.03 17.30 -9.09
C ASN A 79 -21.70 16.57 -8.82
N SER A 80 -21.75 15.23 -8.83
CA SER A 80 -20.60 14.36 -8.55
C SER A 80 -19.60 14.26 -9.71
N ASP A 81 -19.95 14.77 -10.88
CA ASP A 81 -19.15 14.81 -12.11
C ASP A 81 -18.17 15.98 -12.17
N GLY A 82 -18.14 16.84 -11.14
CA GLY A 82 -17.22 17.98 -11.04
C GLY A 82 -17.70 19.26 -11.71
N TRP A 83 -18.91 19.30 -12.30
CA TRP A 83 -19.53 20.50 -12.86
C TRP A 83 -20.68 20.97 -11.97
N TRP A 84 -20.61 22.20 -11.47
CA TRP A 84 -21.57 22.75 -10.52
C TRP A 84 -22.43 23.81 -11.18
N MET A 85 -23.72 23.85 -10.83
CA MET A 85 -24.63 24.90 -11.31
C MET A 85 -24.46 26.13 -10.43
N ALA A 86 -24.04 27.23 -11.03
CA ALA A 86 -23.82 28.50 -10.35
C ALA A 86 -24.73 29.61 -10.87
N LYS A 87 -24.99 30.61 -10.03
CA LYS A 87 -25.72 31.83 -10.37
C LYS A 87 -24.84 33.04 -10.08
N ASN A 88 -24.69 33.93 -11.06
CA ASN A 88 -23.92 35.16 -10.86
C ASN A 88 -24.76 36.30 -10.24
N ALA A 89 -24.12 37.41 -9.89
CA ALA A 89 -24.78 38.58 -9.30
C ALA A 89 -25.86 39.21 -10.23
N LYS A 90 -25.74 39.04 -11.55
CA LYS A 90 -26.74 39.47 -12.56
C LYS A 90 -27.93 38.52 -12.69
N GLY A 91 -27.90 37.39 -11.97
CA GLY A 91 -29.00 36.45 -11.91
C GLY A 91 -28.98 35.33 -12.95
N ASN A 92 -27.97 35.28 -13.81
CA ASN A 92 -27.82 34.26 -14.85
C ASN A 92 -27.30 32.95 -14.24
N LYS A 93 -27.80 31.81 -14.74
CA LYS A 93 -27.44 30.46 -14.27
C LYS A 93 -26.71 29.66 -15.34
N GLY A 94 -25.79 28.79 -14.93
CA GLY A 94 -25.04 27.92 -15.83
C GLY A 94 -23.97 27.11 -15.10
N LEU A 95 -23.34 26.19 -15.82
CA LEU A 95 -22.39 25.23 -15.26
C LEU A 95 -20.98 25.82 -15.17
N VAL A 96 -20.32 25.59 -14.04
CA VAL A 96 -18.93 25.96 -13.76
C VAL A 96 -18.16 24.75 -13.20
N PRO A 97 -16.94 24.46 -13.68
CA PRO A 97 -16.16 23.34 -13.17
C PRO A 97 -15.59 23.64 -11.78
N ARG A 98 -15.66 22.65 -10.88
CA ARG A 98 -15.23 22.78 -9.47
C ARG A 98 -13.76 23.15 -9.32
N THR A 99 -12.89 22.64 -10.19
CA THR A 99 -11.43 22.90 -10.16
C THR A 99 -11.10 24.37 -10.34
N TYR A 100 -12.09 25.15 -10.77
CA TYR A 100 -12.02 26.57 -11.01
C TYR A 100 -12.89 27.33 -10.01
N LEU A 101 -12.99 26.88 -8.73
CA LEU A 101 -13.66 27.62 -7.64
C LEU A 101 -12.83 27.61 -6.33
N GLU A 102 -12.57 28.78 -5.73
CA GLU A 102 -11.88 28.91 -4.42
C GLU A 102 -12.80 29.43 -3.29
N PRO A 103 -12.75 28.85 -2.07
CA PRO A 103 -13.47 29.30 -0.86
C PRO A 103 -13.23 30.75 -0.47
N CYS A 104 -14.27 31.60 -0.50
CA CYS A 104 -14.18 32.95 0.04
C CYS A 104 -14.46 32.93 1.55
N HIS A 105 -13.45 33.25 2.37
CA HIS A 105 -13.57 33.40 3.82
C HIS A 105 -14.08 34.82 4.14
N LYS A 106 -15.23 34.93 4.83
CA LYS A 106 -15.68 36.20 5.40
C LYS A 106 -15.05 36.37 6.78
N GLU A 107 -14.18 37.36 6.93
CA GLU A 107 -13.85 37.91 8.25
C GLU A 107 -15.05 38.73 8.74
N GLU A 108 -15.62 38.33 9.88
CA GLU A 108 -16.60 39.14 10.61
C GLU A 108 -15.82 40.22 11.39
N GLY A 109 -16.01 41.50 11.04
CA GLY A 109 -15.56 42.66 11.85
C GLY A 109 -16.24 42.68 13.23
N GLN A 110 -15.79 43.40 14.25
CA GLN A 110 -15.21 44.75 14.34
C GLN A 110 -14.49 44.90 15.69
N GLU A 111 -13.45 45.73 15.78
CA GLU A 111 -13.51 46.91 16.66
C GLU A 111 -12.54 47.99 16.17
N SER A 112 -13.05 49.21 16.28
CA SER A 112 -12.58 50.47 15.72
C SER A 112 -11.35 51.06 16.40
N SER A 113 -10.48 51.73 15.62
CA SER A 113 -10.04 53.09 15.94
C SER A 113 -9.47 53.74 14.68
N GLU A 114 -10.01 54.92 14.40
CA GLU A 114 -9.52 55.88 13.42
C GLU A 114 -8.23 56.51 13.96
N GLU A 115 -7.25 56.71 13.10
CA GLU A 115 -6.49 57.98 13.00
C GLU A 115 -5.63 57.93 11.72
N GLY A 116 -5.77 58.96 10.90
CA GLY A 116 -5.14 59.05 9.59
C GLY A 116 -3.78 59.76 9.60
N SER A 117 -3.06 59.63 8.48
CA SER A 117 -2.27 60.70 7.89
C SER A 117 -1.82 60.29 6.49
N GLU A 118 -1.90 61.26 5.58
CA GLU A 118 -1.58 61.23 4.16
C GLU A 118 -0.06 61.14 3.89
N GLY A 119 0.32 60.78 2.64
CA GLY A 119 1.62 61.18 2.07
C GLY A 119 2.32 60.21 1.12
N ASP A 120 1.97 60.29 -0.17
CA ASP A 120 2.82 60.36 -1.37
C ASP A 120 3.90 59.33 -1.81
N ALA A 121 3.82 59.08 -3.13
CA ALA A 121 4.87 59.05 -4.16
C ALA A 121 5.63 57.75 -4.54
N GLU A 122 5.29 57.30 -5.75
CA GLU A 122 6.14 57.04 -6.93
C GLU A 122 7.26 55.95 -6.94
N VAL A 123 7.04 55.02 -7.89
CA VAL A 123 7.94 54.55 -8.97
C VAL A 123 9.24 53.80 -8.62
N GLY A 124 9.34 52.59 -9.19
CA GLY A 124 10.61 51.89 -9.37
C GLY A 124 10.41 50.45 -9.84
N GLU A 125 10.12 50.25 -11.13
CA GLU A 125 10.33 48.96 -11.79
C GLU A 125 11.83 48.69 -11.88
N GLU A 126 12.30 47.53 -11.43
CA GLU A 126 13.47 46.89 -12.03
C GLU A 126 13.34 45.37 -11.94
N ALA A 127 13.41 44.75 -13.12
CA ALA A 127 13.23 43.34 -13.37
C ALA A 127 14.49 42.54 -12.99
N THR A 128 14.30 41.39 -12.34
CA THR A 128 15.23 40.27 -12.46
C THR A 128 14.47 38.96 -12.58
N GLU A 129 14.84 38.22 -13.61
CA GLU A 129 14.23 37.00 -14.14
C GLU A 129 13.98 35.91 -13.07
N GLY A 130 12.71 35.65 -12.79
CA GLY A 130 12.25 34.48 -12.05
C GLY A 130 12.05 33.30 -13.01
N ALA A 131 12.90 32.28 -12.86
CA ALA A 131 12.81 31.01 -13.57
C ALA A 131 11.38 30.45 -13.57
N GLN A 132 10.86 30.18 -14.77
CA GLN A 132 9.58 29.50 -14.97
C GLN A 132 9.60 28.12 -14.30
N VAL A 133 8.85 28.00 -13.20
CA VAL A 133 8.48 26.72 -12.61
C VAL A 133 7.55 26.02 -13.61
N LYS A 134 8.12 25.13 -14.43
CA LYS A 134 7.32 24.18 -15.23
C LYS A 134 6.52 23.31 -14.28
N GLN A 135 5.22 23.53 -14.21
CA GLN A 135 4.29 22.61 -13.56
C GLN A 135 4.37 21.25 -14.26
N ARG A 136 4.83 20.25 -13.52
CA ARG A 136 4.92 18.85 -13.95
C ARG A 136 3.53 18.22 -13.98
N THR A 137 3.10 17.78 -15.15
CA THR A 137 1.94 16.92 -15.34
C THR A 137 2.39 15.45 -15.32
N ASP A 138 2.78 14.95 -14.15
CA ASP A 138 3.13 13.52 -13.99
C ASP A 138 1.96 12.82 -13.27
N SER A 139 1.42 11.75 -13.84
CA SER A 139 0.35 10.97 -13.19
C SER A 139 0.80 10.32 -11.87
N HIS A 140 2.11 10.14 -11.66
CA HIS A 140 2.69 9.74 -10.39
C HIS A 140 2.53 10.79 -9.29
N TRP A 141 2.67 12.08 -9.61
CA TRP A 141 2.42 13.15 -8.64
C TRP A 141 0.95 13.25 -8.30
N SER A 142 0.06 13.01 -9.26
CA SER A 142 -1.38 12.96 -9.00
C SER A 142 -1.79 11.81 -8.08
N ALA A 143 -1.14 10.64 -8.20
CA ALA A 143 -1.31 9.50 -7.30
C ALA A 143 -0.80 9.85 -5.88
N VAL A 144 0.43 10.36 -5.77
CA VAL A 144 0.99 10.83 -4.49
C VAL A 144 0.14 11.95 -3.86
N GLN A 145 -0.40 12.89 -4.64
CA GLN A 145 -1.32 13.93 -4.17
C GLN A 145 -2.67 13.37 -3.72
N LYS A 146 -3.17 12.33 -4.38
CA LYS A 146 -4.40 11.64 -3.99
C LYS A 146 -4.18 10.83 -2.71
N ALA A 147 -3.08 10.09 -2.61
CA ALA A 147 -2.64 9.46 -1.37
C ALA A 147 -2.50 10.49 -0.26
N LEU A 148 -1.90 11.66 -0.51
CA LEU A 148 -1.83 12.78 0.45
C LEU A 148 -3.23 13.31 0.85
N SER A 149 -4.18 13.33 -0.08
CA SER A 149 -5.56 13.78 0.18
C SER A 149 -6.37 12.77 1.00
N GLU A 150 -6.24 11.48 0.71
CA GLU A 150 -6.82 10.38 1.51
C GLU A 150 -6.11 10.25 2.85
N HIS A 151 -4.80 10.51 2.88
CA HIS A 151 -4.00 10.67 4.10
C HIS A 151 -4.56 11.79 4.96
N LEU A 152 -4.88 12.98 4.43
CA LEU A 152 -5.53 14.06 5.19
C LEU A 152 -6.89 13.64 5.78
N GLN A 153 -7.65 12.76 5.12
CA GLN A 153 -8.90 12.23 5.67
C GLN A 153 -8.67 11.20 6.78
N GLN A 154 -7.68 10.30 6.63
CA GLN A 154 -7.29 9.33 7.66
C GLN A 154 -6.51 9.96 8.81
N MET A 155 -5.82 11.07 8.59
CA MET A 155 -5.19 11.88 9.64
C MET A 155 -6.24 12.35 10.64
N ASN A 156 -7.41 12.79 10.19
CA ASN A 156 -8.49 13.17 11.13
C ASN A 156 -8.93 12.02 12.05
N THR A 157 -8.90 10.76 11.60
CA THR A 157 -9.27 9.61 12.46
C THR A 157 -8.11 9.19 13.37
N VAL A 158 -6.88 9.21 12.88
CA VAL A 158 -5.67 8.87 13.66
C VAL A 158 -5.30 9.97 14.65
N ASP A 159 -5.55 11.24 14.35
CA ASP A 159 -5.34 12.37 15.26
C ASP A 159 -6.34 12.32 16.42
N VAL A 160 -7.57 11.89 16.18
CA VAL A 160 -8.53 11.59 17.25
C VAL A 160 -8.02 10.43 18.11
N LEU A 161 -7.46 9.36 17.53
CA LEU A 161 -6.89 8.24 18.28
C LEU A 161 -5.65 8.65 19.09
N THR A 162 -4.78 9.47 18.52
CA THR A 162 -3.60 10.03 19.20
C THR A 162 -4.01 10.93 20.35
N THR A 163 -5.02 11.79 20.14
CA THR A 163 -5.59 12.66 21.18
C THR A 163 -6.26 11.86 22.30
N MET A 164 -6.86 10.71 21.97
CA MET A 164 -7.41 9.76 22.94
C MET A 164 -6.34 8.90 23.64
N GLY A 165 -5.06 9.05 23.30
CA GLY A 165 -3.96 8.25 23.85
C GLY A 165 -3.95 6.79 23.38
N ALA A 166 -4.72 6.45 22.34
CA ALA A 166 -4.82 5.12 21.77
C ALA A 166 -3.61 4.76 20.90
N VAL A 167 -2.92 5.76 20.35
CA VAL A 167 -1.83 5.60 19.38
C VAL A 167 -0.66 6.51 19.78
N PRO A 168 0.60 6.03 19.73
CA PRO A 168 1.78 6.88 19.96
C PRO A 168 1.83 8.06 18.99
N ALA A 169 2.27 9.22 19.47
CA ALA A 169 2.23 10.48 18.69
C ALA A 169 3.01 10.46 17.37
N GLY A 170 4.04 9.61 17.27
CA GLY A 170 4.82 9.45 16.05
C GLY A 170 4.20 8.54 15.00
N PHE A 171 3.06 7.89 15.27
CA PHE A 171 2.42 6.98 14.32
C PHE A 171 1.54 7.75 13.33
N ARG A 172 1.44 7.22 12.12
CA ARG A 172 0.62 7.76 11.03
C ARG A 172 -0.06 6.64 10.26
N PRO A 173 -1.08 6.90 9.43
CA PRO A 173 -1.46 5.99 8.36
C PRO A 173 -0.24 5.58 7.52
N SER A 174 -0.15 4.29 7.18
CA SER A 174 1.00 3.71 6.46
C SER A 174 1.06 4.20 5.02
N THR A 175 2.16 4.87 4.65
CA THR A 175 2.32 5.49 3.32
C THR A 175 2.47 4.43 2.23
N LEU A 176 3.32 3.43 2.45
CA LEU A 176 3.51 2.34 1.49
C LEU A 176 2.28 1.44 1.40
N PHE A 177 1.48 1.34 2.46
CA PHE A 177 0.20 0.64 2.38
C PHE A 177 -0.80 1.38 1.49
N GLN A 178 -0.92 2.71 1.64
CA GLN A 178 -1.80 3.51 0.77
C GLN A 178 -1.42 3.35 -0.71
N LEU A 179 -0.11 3.38 -1.04
CA LEU A 179 0.36 3.13 -2.40
C LEU A 179 0.01 1.72 -2.91
N LEU A 180 0.02 0.70 -2.05
CA LEU A 180 -0.41 -0.66 -2.42
C LEU A 180 -1.91 -0.77 -2.67
N GLU A 181 -2.73 0.05 -1.98
CA GLU A 181 -4.17 0.10 -2.16
C GLU A 181 -4.58 0.83 -3.46
N GLU A 182 -3.72 1.68 -4.03
CA GLU A 182 -3.97 2.37 -5.31
C GLU A 182 -4.04 1.42 -6.51
N GLY A 183 -3.55 0.17 -6.37
CA GLY A 183 -3.75 -0.89 -7.36
C GLY A 183 -2.51 -1.74 -7.61
N THR A 184 -2.23 -2.00 -8.89
CA THR A 184 -1.12 -2.83 -9.33
C THR A 184 0.26 -2.14 -9.50
N PRO A 185 0.42 -0.80 -9.61
CA PRO A 185 1.67 -0.22 -10.12
C PRO A 185 2.87 -0.45 -9.20
N PHE A 186 2.65 -0.72 -7.91
CA PHE A 186 3.68 -1.00 -6.91
C PHE A 186 3.77 -2.48 -6.51
N ARG A 187 3.04 -3.37 -7.18
CA ARG A 187 3.05 -4.81 -6.92
C ARG A 187 4.16 -5.50 -7.69
N ALA A 188 4.70 -6.59 -7.13
CA ALA A 188 5.79 -7.34 -7.76
C ALA A 188 5.39 -7.90 -9.13
N SER A 189 4.12 -8.27 -9.29
CA SER A 189 3.49 -8.73 -10.54
C SER A 189 3.72 -7.75 -11.69
N SER A 190 3.44 -6.46 -11.50
CA SER A 190 3.65 -5.44 -12.54
C SER A 190 5.11 -5.19 -12.88
N PHE A 191 6.03 -5.38 -11.94
CA PHE A 191 7.48 -5.23 -12.19
C PHE A 191 8.11 -6.44 -12.86
N LEU A 192 7.46 -7.60 -12.81
CA LEU A 192 7.93 -8.83 -13.44
C LEU A 192 7.57 -8.90 -14.93
N GLN A 193 6.53 -8.17 -15.33
CA GLN A 193 6.12 -8.04 -16.74
C GLN A 193 7.18 -7.26 -17.54
N PRO A 194 7.38 -7.61 -18.82
CA PRO A 194 8.35 -6.93 -19.66
C PRO A 194 7.86 -5.51 -20.01
N GLU A 195 8.78 -4.55 -20.07
CA GLU A 195 8.47 -3.18 -20.43
C GLU A 195 8.77 -2.92 -21.90
N LEU A 196 7.87 -2.25 -22.61
CA LEU A 196 8.12 -1.84 -23.98
C LEU A 196 9.09 -0.66 -24.08
N THR A 197 9.77 -0.59 -25.22
CA THR A 197 10.51 0.60 -25.66
C THR A 197 9.53 1.76 -25.94
N PRO A 198 10.01 3.02 -25.98
CA PRO A 198 9.14 4.16 -26.29
C PRO A 198 8.39 4.06 -27.63
N SER A 199 8.95 3.36 -28.62
CA SER A 199 8.28 3.09 -29.90
C SER A 199 7.20 2.01 -29.82
N GLN A 200 7.14 1.27 -28.71
CA GLN A 200 6.27 0.11 -28.50
C GLN A 200 6.52 -1.07 -29.47
N LEU A 201 7.64 -1.06 -30.21
CA LEU A 201 7.97 -2.09 -31.21
C LEU A 201 8.86 -3.22 -30.68
N ALA A 202 9.40 -3.07 -29.48
CA ALA A 202 10.29 -4.03 -28.85
C ALA A 202 10.22 -3.93 -27.34
N PHE A 203 10.60 -4.99 -26.65
CA PHE A 203 10.79 -4.97 -25.21
C PHE A 203 12.13 -4.31 -24.85
N ARG A 204 12.08 -3.36 -23.92
CA ARG A 204 13.23 -2.65 -23.40
C ARG A 204 14.06 -3.54 -22.50
N ASP A 205 13.39 -4.37 -21.70
CA ASP A 205 14.02 -5.15 -20.64
C ASP A 205 13.96 -6.65 -20.81
N LEU A 206 13.37 -7.18 -21.90
CA LEU A 206 13.38 -8.59 -22.29
C LEU A 206 14.05 -8.74 -23.65
N LEU A 207 15.23 -9.37 -23.71
CA LEU A 207 16.00 -9.54 -24.96
C LEU A 207 16.47 -10.98 -25.09
N TRP A 208 16.51 -11.51 -26.31
CA TRP A 208 16.98 -12.87 -26.58
C TRP A 208 18.50 -12.91 -26.82
N ASP A 209 19.15 -13.97 -26.38
CA ASP A 209 20.53 -14.31 -26.69
C ASP A 209 20.58 -15.67 -27.40
N ALA A 210 20.80 -15.62 -28.71
CA ALA A 210 20.87 -16.82 -29.56
C ALA A 210 22.03 -17.75 -29.20
N LYS A 211 23.13 -17.24 -28.60
CA LYS A 211 24.29 -18.06 -28.25
C LYS A 211 24.01 -18.95 -27.05
N THR A 212 23.34 -18.40 -26.04
CA THR A 212 22.98 -19.12 -24.82
C THR A 212 21.60 -19.76 -24.92
N GLY A 213 20.80 -19.42 -25.94
CA GLY A 213 19.46 -19.93 -26.19
C GLY A 213 18.44 -19.48 -25.13
N THR A 214 18.67 -18.35 -24.47
CA THR A 214 17.76 -17.81 -23.44
C THR A 214 17.77 -16.29 -23.45
N ILE A 215 17.02 -15.70 -22.54
CA ILE A 215 17.01 -14.28 -22.27
C ILE A 215 18.42 -13.78 -21.89
N ARG A 216 18.78 -12.62 -22.42
CA ARG A 216 20.07 -11.97 -22.17
C ARG A 216 20.18 -11.58 -20.69
N SER A 217 21.33 -11.91 -20.10
CA SER A 217 21.73 -11.44 -18.78
C SER A 217 21.93 -9.92 -18.77
N ARG A 218 21.39 -9.25 -17.76
CA ARG A 218 21.53 -7.80 -17.54
C ARG A 218 22.05 -7.52 -16.15
N ALA A 219 23.23 -6.92 -16.11
CA ALA A 219 23.78 -6.35 -14.89
C ALA A 219 22.99 -5.08 -14.53
N SER A 220 22.71 -4.90 -13.24
CA SER A 220 22.09 -3.69 -12.71
C SER A 220 23.11 -2.95 -11.87
N ARG A 221 23.06 -1.61 -11.87
CA ARG A 221 23.95 -0.76 -11.06
C ARG A 221 23.99 -1.19 -9.59
N VAL A 222 22.83 -1.54 -9.03
CA VAL A 222 22.68 -2.11 -7.70
C VAL A 222 22.15 -3.53 -7.83
N SER A 223 22.85 -4.48 -7.23
CA SER A 223 22.41 -5.87 -7.08
C SER A 223 23.02 -6.45 -5.81
N LEU A 224 22.22 -6.54 -4.75
CA LEU A 224 22.67 -6.95 -3.41
C LEU A 224 21.64 -7.83 -2.69
N SER A 225 22.08 -8.51 -1.64
CA SER A 225 21.20 -9.19 -0.68
C SER A 225 21.03 -8.31 0.55
N LEU A 226 19.80 -8.21 1.02
CA LEU A 226 19.41 -7.51 2.24
C LEU A 226 18.78 -8.52 3.20
N THR A 227 19.22 -8.53 4.46
CA THR A 227 18.59 -9.33 5.51
C THR A 227 18.04 -8.43 6.61
N LEU A 228 16.74 -8.48 6.86
CA LEU A 228 16.12 -7.90 8.05
C LEU A 228 16.44 -8.78 9.26
N TRP A 229 16.99 -8.19 10.33
CA TRP A 229 17.38 -8.96 11.52
C TRP A 229 16.38 -8.80 12.66
N SER A 230 16.16 -7.55 13.08
CA SER A 230 15.23 -7.26 14.17
C SER A 230 14.85 -5.79 14.22
N CYS A 231 13.69 -5.52 14.79
CA CYS A 231 13.31 -4.18 15.24
C CYS A 231 13.35 -4.14 16.76
N LYS A 232 13.86 -3.05 17.35
CA LYS A 232 13.95 -2.88 18.81
C LYS A 232 13.26 -1.60 19.24
N MET A 233 12.74 -1.60 20.46
CA MET A 233 12.12 -0.45 21.11
C MET A 233 10.91 0.14 20.35
N ILE A 234 10.24 -0.65 19.50
CA ILE A 234 9.07 -0.18 18.76
C ILE A 234 7.92 0.10 19.74
N PRO A 235 7.31 1.31 19.73
CA PRO A 235 6.19 1.62 20.59
C PRO A 235 5.01 0.67 20.33
N VAL A 236 4.25 0.37 21.39
CA VAL A 236 3.06 -0.48 21.29
C VAL A 236 1.84 0.42 21.34
N PRO A 237 0.83 0.23 20.48
CA PRO A 237 -0.41 0.98 20.56
C PRO A 237 -1.16 0.70 21.87
N GLY A 238 -2.07 1.60 22.24
CA GLY A 238 -2.91 1.49 23.41
C GLY A 238 -3.96 0.38 23.31
N ALA A 239 -4.54 0.00 24.45
CA ALA A 239 -5.45 -1.15 24.58
C ALA A 239 -6.75 -1.07 23.76
N SER A 240 -7.10 0.10 23.20
CA SER A 240 -8.24 0.26 22.30
C SER A 240 -8.01 -0.33 20.90
N ILE A 241 -6.77 -0.69 20.58
CA ILE A 241 -6.34 -1.23 19.29
C ILE A 241 -5.79 -2.64 19.51
N GLN A 242 -6.32 -3.60 18.78
CA GLN A 242 -5.78 -4.95 18.71
C GLN A 242 -4.87 -5.06 17.49
N VAL A 243 -3.59 -5.38 17.72
CA VAL A 243 -2.60 -5.60 16.67
C VAL A 243 -2.78 -7.01 16.10
N LEU A 244 -3.06 -7.10 14.81
CA LEU A 244 -3.23 -8.35 14.07
C LEU A 244 -1.91 -8.82 13.44
N SER A 245 -1.11 -7.90 12.90
CA SER A 245 0.18 -8.19 12.28
C SER A 245 1.19 -7.08 12.55
N ARG A 246 2.47 -7.47 12.52
CA ARG A 246 3.64 -6.58 12.57
C ARG A 246 4.49 -6.89 11.36
N HIS A 247 4.93 -5.89 10.62
CA HIS A 247 5.65 -6.11 9.36
C HIS A 247 6.55 -4.93 9.02
N VAL A 248 7.44 -5.16 8.05
CA VAL A 248 8.23 -4.12 7.40
C VAL A 248 7.86 -4.12 5.94
N ARG A 249 7.52 -2.94 5.41
CA ARG A 249 7.45 -2.71 3.98
C ARG A 249 8.71 -1.98 3.53
N LEU A 250 9.25 -2.40 2.39
CA LEU A 250 10.40 -1.73 1.80
C LEU A 250 10.26 -1.55 0.29
N CYS A 251 10.80 -0.44 -0.20
CA CYS A 251 10.90 -0.13 -1.61
C CYS A 251 12.18 0.67 -1.89
N LEU A 252 12.59 0.73 -3.16
CA LEU A 252 13.61 1.64 -3.64
C LEU A 252 12.97 2.99 -3.95
N CYS A 253 13.63 4.07 -3.53
CA CYS A 253 13.19 5.45 -3.74
C CYS A 253 14.40 6.30 -4.12
N ASP A 254 14.21 7.37 -4.90
CA ASP A 254 15.23 8.37 -5.22
C ASP A 254 15.27 9.55 -4.23
N GLY A 255 14.66 9.38 -3.06
CA GLY A 255 14.51 10.43 -2.05
C GLY A 255 13.17 11.15 -2.11
N ASP A 256 12.43 11.00 -3.21
CA ASP A 256 11.08 11.57 -3.37
C ASP A 256 10.10 10.53 -3.94
N LYS A 257 10.43 9.89 -5.06
CA LYS A 257 9.56 8.97 -5.79
C LYS A 257 9.92 7.50 -5.54
N VAL A 258 8.90 6.67 -5.33
CA VAL A 258 9.05 5.21 -5.26
C VAL A 258 9.35 4.64 -6.64
N LEU A 259 10.44 3.89 -6.76
CA LEU A 259 10.97 3.37 -8.03
C LEU A 259 10.72 1.87 -8.24
N SER A 260 10.60 1.09 -7.18
CA SER A 260 10.42 -0.37 -7.22
C SER A 260 9.02 -0.80 -6.76
N ASN A 261 8.75 -2.11 -6.87
CA ASN A 261 7.65 -2.71 -6.13
C ASN A 261 7.88 -2.55 -4.62
N ILE A 262 6.79 -2.61 -3.86
CA ILE A 262 6.80 -2.61 -2.42
C ILE A 262 6.83 -4.07 -1.95
N HIS A 263 7.90 -4.46 -1.27
CA HIS A 263 8.05 -5.79 -0.70
C HIS A 263 7.68 -5.77 0.78
N THR A 264 6.92 -6.77 1.24
CA THR A 264 6.44 -6.86 2.62
C THR A 264 7.04 -8.09 3.29
N VAL A 265 7.62 -7.90 4.48
CA VAL A 265 8.12 -8.98 5.33
C VAL A 265 7.41 -8.92 6.68
N ARG A 266 6.72 -9.99 7.06
CA ARG A 266 6.04 -10.11 8.35
C ARG A 266 7.04 -10.46 9.44
N ALA A 267 6.90 -9.80 10.58
CA ALA A 267 7.72 -10.02 11.74
C ALA A 267 7.06 -10.99 12.72
N THR A 268 7.90 -11.74 13.42
CA THR A 268 7.54 -12.51 14.60
C THR A 268 7.83 -11.71 15.87
N TRP A 269 7.13 -12.01 16.95
CA TRP A 269 7.31 -11.31 18.22
C TRP A 269 6.96 -12.23 19.39
N GLN A 270 7.45 -11.89 20.59
CA GLN A 270 7.15 -12.63 21.82
C GLN A 270 6.34 -11.76 22.79
N PRO A 271 5.31 -12.30 23.47
CA PRO A 271 4.53 -11.56 24.47
C PRO A 271 5.38 -10.94 25.59
N LYS A 272 6.48 -11.60 25.96
CA LYS A 272 7.43 -11.11 26.97
C LYS A 272 8.27 -9.91 26.50
N LYS A 273 8.37 -9.69 25.18
CA LYS A 273 9.17 -8.63 24.55
C LYS A 273 8.38 -7.98 23.40
N PRO A 274 7.25 -7.31 23.67
CA PRO A 274 6.33 -6.82 22.63
C PRO A 274 6.90 -5.69 21.77
N LYS A 275 7.95 -5.01 22.24
CA LYS A 275 8.69 -3.96 21.54
C LYS A 275 9.82 -4.49 20.65
N THR A 276 10.03 -5.80 20.62
CA THR A 276 11.09 -6.45 19.83
C THR A 276 10.45 -7.35 18.80
N TRP A 277 10.77 -7.07 17.53
CA TRP A 277 10.29 -7.85 16.40
C TRP A 277 11.48 -8.56 15.77
N THR A 278 11.27 -9.79 15.32
CA THR A 278 12.32 -10.65 14.77
C THR A 278 11.89 -11.20 13.41
N PHE A 279 12.87 -11.38 12.54
CA PHE A 279 12.67 -11.92 11.19
C PHE A 279 13.49 -13.21 11.08
N SER A 280 12.97 -14.20 10.34
CA SER A 280 13.72 -15.42 10.11
C SER A 280 14.68 -15.18 8.94
N PRO A 281 16.01 -15.25 9.12
CA PRO A 281 16.95 -14.93 8.05
C PRO A 281 17.09 -16.06 7.02
N GLN A 282 16.48 -17.23 7.25
CA GLN A 282 16.54 -18.37 6.34
C GLN A 282 15.25 -19.19 6.42
N VAL A 283 14.48 -19.19 5.34
CA VAL A 283 13.43 -20.19 5.13
C VAL A 283 14.06 -21.48 4.63
N THR A 284 14.22 -22.46 5.52
CA THR A 284 14.50 -23.85 5.14
C THR A 284 13.26 -24.70 5.39
N GLY A 285 12.79 -25.42 4.36
CA GLY A 285 11.63 -26.29 4.46
C GLY A 285 10.29 -25.56 4.36
N THR A 286 9.41 -25.81 5.35
CA THR A 286 7.99 -25.43 5.38
C THR A 286 7.69 -24.05 5.96
N LEU A 287 8.72 -23.30 6.40
CA LEU A 287 8.52 -21.96 6.94
C LEU A 287 7.95 -21.04 5.84
N PRO A 288 6.90 -20.24 6.12
CA PRO A 288 6.37 -19.31 5.13
C PRO A 288 7.40 -18.25 4.72
N CYS A 289 7.54 -17.98 3.42
CA CYS A 289 8.41 -16.93 2.88
C CYS A 289 8.07 -15.55 3.43
N LEU A 290 6.82 -15.36 3.85
CA LEU A 290 6.35 -14.09 4.34
C LEU A 290 7.10 -13.67 5.61
N LEU A 291 7.69 -14.62 6.33
CA LEU A 291 8.52 -14.42 7.50
C LEU A 291 10.03 -14.34 7.17
N ASP A 292 10.39 -14.52 5.89
CA ASP A 292 11.78 -14.50 5.42
C ASP A 292 12.30 -13.07 5.37
N GLY A 293 13.28 -12.79 6.23
CA GLY A 293 13.97 -11.52 6.25
C GLY A 293 14.99 -11.36 5.12
N ASP A 294 15.32 -12.41 4.35
CA ASP A 294 16.34 -12.35 3.30
C ASP A 294 15.75 -12.03 1.92
N CYS A 295 16.07 -10.83 1.42
CA CYS A 295 15.57 -10.27 0.18
C CYS A 295 16.72 -10.02 -0.81
N PHE A 296 16.44 -10.06 -2.10
CA PHE A 296 17.29 -9.44 -3.11
C PHE A 296 16.79 -8.03 -3.43
N ILE A 297 17.72 -7.15 -3.80
CA ILE A 297 17.43 -5.79 -4.24
C ILE A 297 18.17 -5.55 -5.55
N ARG A 298 17.42 -5.18 -6.59
CA ARG A 298 17.95 -4.78 -7.89
C ARG A 298 17.47 -3.37 -8.23
N SER A 299 18.37 -2.55 -8.74
CA SER A 299 18.03 -1.26 -9.34
C SER A 299 19.06 -0.88 -10.39
N ASN A 300 18.58 -0.28 -11.48
CA ASN A 300 19.43 0.37 -12.47
C ASN A 300 19.22 1.90 -12.53
N SER A 301 18.63 2.47 -11.47
CA SER A 301 18.46 3.92 -11.36
C SER A 301 19.81 4.63 -11.29
N SER A 302 19.96 5.70 -12.07
CA SER A 302 21.12 6.59 -12.05
C SER A 302 21.07 7.63 -10.94
N SER A 303 19.96 7.73 -10.19
CA SER A 303 19.82 8.73 -9.12
C SER A 303 20.96 8.60 -8.09
N PRO A 304 21.61 9.72 -7.70
CA PRO A 304 22.58 9.72 -6.61
C PRO A 304 21.91 9.50 -5.24
N ASP A 305 20.64 9.88 -5.12
CA ASP A 305 19.84 9.75 -3.90
C ASP A 305 19.12 8.41 -3.80
N LEU A 306 19.45 7.44 -4.68
CA LEU A 306 18.88 6.10 -4.61
C LEU A 306 19.11 5.48 -3.22
N GLY A 307 18.02 5.10 -2.58
CA GLY A 307 18.02 4.47 -1.27
C GLY A 307 16.89 3.47 -1.10
N ILE A 308 16.94 2.76 0.01
CA ILE A 308 15.89 1.84 0.44
C ILE A 308 15.07 2.56 1.52
N LEU A 309 13.78 2.74 1.27
CA LEU A 309 12.84 3.20 2.26
C LEU A 309 12.29 1.99 3.01
N PHE A 310 12.39 1.98 4.33
CA PHE A 310 11.75 1.01 5.21
C PHE A 310 10.64 1.69 5.99
N GLU A 311 9.47 1.08 6.01
CA GLU A 311 8.33 1.49 6.84
C GLU A 311 7.92 0.33 7.73
N LEU A 312 7.94 0.52 9.04
CA LEU A 312 7.47 -0.48 9.99
C LEU A 312 5.97 -0.32 10.16
N GLY A 313 5.21 -1.36 9.84
CA GLY A 313 3.75 -1.33 9.88
C GLY A 313 3.16 -2.21 10.97
N ILE A 314 2.00 -1.82 11.46
CA ILE A 314 1.07 -2.69 12.19
C ILE A 314 -0.29 -2.70 11.51
N SER A 315 -0.80 -3.90 11.22
CA SER A 315 -2.21 -4.06 10.86
C SER A 315 -3.01 -4.24 12.13
N TYR A 316 -4.16 -3.58 12.22
CA TYR A 316 -4.94 -3.54 13.44
C TYR A 316 -6.44 -3.63 13.20
N ILE A 317 -7.16 -3.97 14.27
CA ILE A 317 -8.60 -3.79 14.39
C ILE A 317 -8.91 -2.93 15.62
N ARG A 318 -9.82 -1.98 15.46
CA ARG A 318 -10.26 -1.10 16.56
C ARG A 318 -11.36 -1.79 17.36
N ASN A 319 -11.11 -2.04 18.64
CA ASN A 319 -12.02 -2.78 19.52
C ASN A 319 -13.42 -2.16 19.62
N SER A 320 -13.53 -0.83 19.52
CA SER A 320 -14.80 -0.12 19.66
C SER A 320 -15.68 -0.12 18.40
N THR A 321 -15.09 -0.21 17.21
CA THR A 321 -15.81 -0.08 15.93
C THR A 321 -15.73 -1.32 15.05
N GLY A 322 -14.77 -2.23 15.29
CA GLY A 322 -14.45 -3.34 14.40
C GLY A 322 -13.72 -2.91 13.11
N GLU A 323 -13.37 -1.63 12.99
CA GLU A 323 -12.68 -1.09 11.81
C GLU A 323 -11.24 -1.61 11.74
N ARG A 324 -10.84 -2.08 10.56
CA ARG A 324 -9.49 -2.53 10.26
C ARG A 324 -8.71 -1.43 9.55
N GLY A 325 -7.41 -1.38 9.79
CA GLY A 325 -6.52 -0.43 9.12
C GLY A 325 -5.06 -0.76 9.34
N GLU A 326 -4.20 0.13 8.86
CA GLU A 326 -2.76 0.00 9.04
C GLU A 326 -2.09 1.30 9.45
N LEU A 327 -1.18 1.21 10.43
CA LEU A 327 -0.38 2.33 10.91
C LEU A 327 1.10 2.08 10.65
N SER A 328 1.79 3.15 10.26
CA SER A 328 3.23 3.30 10.34
C SER A 328 3.66 3.51 11.80
N CYS A 329 4.54 2.65 12.28
CA CYS A 329 5.22 2.74 13.57
C CYS A 329 6.57 3.48 13.48
N GLY A 330 6.86 4.07 12.32
CA GLY A 330 8.09 4.76 12.01
C GLY A 330 8.75 4.21 10.75
N TRP A 331 9.60 5.03 10.18
CA TRP A 331 10.24 4.79 8.89
C TRP A 331 11.72 5.18 8.94
N VAL A 332 12.50 4.67 8.00
CA VAL A 332 13.88 5.08 7.82
C VAL A 332 14.30 4.93 6.36
N PHE A 333 15.13 5.85 5.88
CA PHE A 333 15.68 5.83 4.54
C PHE A 333 17.18 5.56 4.57
N LEU A 334 17.61 4.46 3.94
CA LEU A 334 19.01 4.09 3.80
C LEU A 334 19.50 4.41 2.39
N LYS A 335 20.25 5.51 2.23
CA LYS A 335 20.93 5.83 0.97
C LYS A 335 21.92 4.72 0.62
N LEU A 336 21.94 4.30 -0.64
CA LEU A 336 22.83 3.24 -1.13
C LEU A 336 24.18 3.78 -1.62
N PHE A 337 24.29 5.08 -1.79
CA PHE A 337 25.51 5.77 -2.17
C PHE A 337 25.80 6.89 -1.17
N ASP A 338 27.08 7.16 -0.95
CA ASP A 338 27.51 8.34 -0.21
C ASP A 338 27.47 9.60 -1.09
N ALA A 339 27.80 10.75 -0.50
CA ALA A 339 27.81 12.03 -1.21
C ALA A 339 28.82 12.08 -2.39
N SER A 340 29.80 11.17 -2.43
CA SER A 340 30.76 11.04 -3.53
C SER A 340 30.30 10.07 -4.63
N GLY A 341 29.13 9.43 -4.46
CA GLY A 341 28.58 8.46 -5.39
C GLY A 341 29.15 7.05 -5.24
N ILE A 342 29.89 6.78 -4.17
CA ILE A 342 30.46 5.45 -3.88
C ILE A 342 29.40 4.59 -3.17
N PRO A 343 29.21 3.31 -3.54
CA PRO A 343 28.28 2.43 -2.85
C PRO A 343 28.62 2.26 -1.37
N ILE A 344 27.60 2.28 -0.51
CA ILE A 344 27.80 2.03 0.93
C ILE A 344 28.33 0.61 1.19
N PRO A 345 29.14 0.39 2.24
CA PRO A 345 29.75 -0.91 2.49
C PRO A 345 28.73 -2.00 2.82
N ALA A 346 29.02 -3.23 2.41
CA ALA A 346 28.21 -4.39 2.79
C ALA A 346 28.47 -4.78 4.26
N LYS A 347 27.65 -4.26 5.17
CA LYS A 347 27.72 -4.53 6.61
C LYS A 347 26.35 -4.52 7.26
N THR A 348 26.32 -4.74 8.58
CA THR A 348 25.13 -4.53 9.39
C THR A 348 25.00 -3.05 9.73
N TYR A 349 23.78 -2.53 9.60
CA TYR A 349 23.38 -1.16 9.91
C TYR A 349 22.34 -1.17 11.02
N GLU A 350 22.55 -0.33 12.02
CA GLU A 350 21.55 -0.01 13.05
C GLU A 350 20.92 1.33 12.67
N LEU A 351 19.70 1.28 12.16
CA LEU A 351 18.98 2.41 11.61
C LEU A 351 17.99 2.95 12.65
N VAL A 352 18.12 4.22 13.01
CA VAL A 352 17.16 4.90 13.90
C VAL A 352 15.92 5.26 13.10
N LEU A 353 14.75 4.97 13.67
CA LEU A 353 13.47 5.24 13.02
C LEU A 353 13.02 6.68 13.28
N SER A 354 12.45 7.29 12.25
CA SER A 354 11.73 8.57 12.30
C SER A 354 10.24 8.31 12.41
N GLY A 355 9.54 9.15 13.17
CA GLY A 355 8.07 9.14 13.22
C GLY A 355 7.48 9.91 12.04
N GLY A 356 6.16 10.01 12.00
CA GLY A 356 5.46 10.69 10.91
C GLY A 356 5.45 9.83 9.64
N THR A 357 5.23 10.50 8.50
CA THR A 357 5.38 9.90 7.16
C THR A 357 6.80 10.09 6.62
N PRO A 358 7.23 9.32 5.60
CA PRO A 358 8.50 9.53 4.89
C PRO A 358 8.73 10.96 4.36
N TYR A 359 7.67 11.75 4.23
CA TYR A 359 7.71 13.13 3.74
C TYR A 359 7.69 14.18 4.87
N GLU A 360 7.46 13.76 6.12
CA GLU A 360 7.53 14.60 7.31
C GLU A 360 8.94 14.59 7.91
N LYS A 361 9.49 15.76 8.22
CA LYS A 361 10.81 15.88 8.86
C LYS A 361 10.67 16.21 10.35
N GLY A 362 11.56 15.64 11.16
CA GLY A 362 11.71 16.02 12.57
C GLY A 362 10.64 15.47 13.52
N VAL A 363 9.88 14.46 13.10
CA VAL A 363 8.88 13.82 13.96
C VAL A 363 9.52 12.66 14.72
N ASP A 364 9.46 12.70 16.05
CA ASP A 364 9.92 11.59 16.90
C ASP A 364 8.91 10.44 16.91
N VAL A 365 9.39 9.20 16.79
CA VAL A 365 8.54 8.00 16.91
C VAL A 365 7.90 7.89 18.30
N ASP A 366 8.66 8.20 19.36
CA ASP A 366 8.19 8.21 20.75
C ASP A 366 8.72 9.45 21.50
N PRO A 367 7.93 10.54 21.58
CA PRO A 367 8.33 11.74 22.31
C PRO A 367 8.55 11.54 23.81
N SER A 368 8.14 10.41 24.39
CA SER A 368 8.40 10.10 25.82
C SER A 368 9.85 9.67 26.08
N ALA A 369 10.59 9.27 25.03
CA ALA A 369 12.02 9.00 25.07
C ALA A 369 12.83 10.30 25.05
N SER A 370 12.43 11.28 24.23
CA SER A 370 13.10 12.58 24.07
C SER A 370 12.87 13.53 25.24
N ARG A 371 11.66 13.57 25.82
CA ARG A 371 11.31 14.48 26.94
C ARG A 371 12.06 14.23 28.25
N ARG A 372 12.77 13.10 28.38
CA ARG A 372 13.62 12.79 29.54
C ARG A 372 15.09 13.20 29.34
N ALA A 373 15.44 13.89 28.26
CA ALA A 373 16.83 14.19 27.88
C ALA A 373 17.45 15.45 28.53
N HIS A 374 16.94 15.91 29.68
CA HIS A 374 17.59 16.97 30.45
C HIS A 374 18.53 16.36 31.52
N GLY A 375 19.77 16.09 31.13
CA GLY A 375 20.82 15.62 32.05
C GLY A 375 22.06 15.06 31.33
N SER A 376 23.18 14.99 32.07
CA SER A 376 24.53 14.45 31.77
C SER A 376 24.67 13.51 30.55
N VAL A 377 25.84 13.53 29.89
CA VAL A 377 26.24 12.68 28.73
C VAL A 377 25.89 11.20 28.89
N PHE A 378 25.94 10.66 30.11
CA PHE A 378 25.54 9.28 30.41
C PHE A 378 24.03 9.04 30.22
N HIS A 379 23.20 10.03 30.55
CA HIS A 379 21.77 10.02 30.29
C HIS A 379 21.48 10.09 28.78
N GLN A 380 22.25 10.87 28.02
CA GLN A 380 22.13 10.97 26.57
C GLN A 380 22.44 9.61 25.88
N MET A 381 23.48 8.92 26.35
CA MET A 381 23.83 7.56 25.92
C MET A 381 22.72 6.53 26.21
N MET A 382 22.07 6.63 27.38
CA MET A 382 20.92 5.77 27.73
C MET A 382 19.67 6.07 26.89
N VAL A 383 19.46 7.32 26.47
CA VAL A 383 18.34 7.71 25.61
C VAL A 383 18.53 7.18 24.18
N MET A 384 19.74 7.19 23.64
CA MET A 384 20.03 6.57 22.33
C MET A 384 19.72 5.08 22.31
N ARG A 385 19.99 4.34 23.39
CA ARG A 385 19.64 2.91 23.52
C ARG A 385 18.13 2.64 23.60
N ARG A 386 17.33 3.67 23.84
CA ARG A 386 15.86 3.57 23.94
C ARG A 386 15.15 4.01 22.68
N GLN A 387 15.86 4.53 21.68
CA GLN A 387 15.24 4.92 20.42
C GLN A 387 14.78 3.69 19.62
N PRO A 388 13.63 3.77 18.94
CA PRO A 388 13.19 2.73 18.02
C PRO A 388 14.19 2.54 16.89
N GLN A 389 14.59 1.29 16.65
CA GLN A 389 15.67 0.96 15.72
C GLN A 389 15.30 -0.25 14.85
N LEU A 390 15.78 -0.22 13.60
CA LEU A 390 15.74 -1.32 12.66
C LEU A 390 17.18 -1.80 12.39
N LEU A 391 17.43 -3.09 12.55
CA LEU A 391 18.70 -3.72 12.23
C LEU A 391 18.60 -4.41 10.87
N VAL A 392 19.39 -3.95 9.91
CA VAL A 392 19.47 -4.52 8.56
C VAL A 392 20.90 -4.92 8.22
N LYS A 393 21.08 -5.99 7.45
CA LYS A 393 22.39 -6.44 6.98
C LYS A 393 22.43 -6.44 5.46
N LEU A 394 23.37 -5.69 4.88
CA LEU A 394 23.64 -5.71 3.45
C LEU A 394 24.78 -6.67 3.14
N ARG A 395 24.64 -7.44 2.05
CA ARG A 395 25.62 -8.42 1.58
C ARG A 395 25.79 -8.34 0.08
N SER A 396 27.02 -8.56 -0.37
CA SER A 396 27.29 -8.84 -1.78
C SER A 396 26.70 -10.19 -2.17
N LEU A 397 26.15 -10.28 -3.38
CA LEU A 397 25.65 -11.54 -3.92
C LEU A 397 26.81 -12.47 -4.29
N ASN A 398 26.65 -13.77 -4.02
CA ASN A 398 27.52 -14.81 -4.58
C ASN A 398 27.31 -14.92 -6.11
N ARG A 399 28.24 -15.59 -6.80
CA ARG A 399 28.21 -15.72 -8.27
C ARG A 399 26.91 -16.33 -8.78
N ARG A 400 26.48 -17.47 -8.22
CA ARG A 400 25.28 -18.18 -8.65
C ARG A 400 24.01 -17.32 -8.52
N SER A 401 23.79 -16.68 -7.38
CA SER A 401 22.66 -15.79 -7.16
C SER A 401 22.71 -14.57 -8.08
N ARG A 402 23.91 -14.01 -8.33
CA ARG A 402 24.09 -12.89 -9.26
C ARG A 402 23.72 -13.27 -10.70
N ASP A 403 24.14 -14.46 -11.14
CA ASP A 403 23.86 -14.97 -12.48
C ASP A 403 22.35 -15.16 -12.67
N ILE A 404 21.65 -15.77 -11.70
CA ILE A 404 20.18 -15.93 -11.75
C ILE A 404 19.48 -14.57 -11.74
N LEU A 405 19.85 -13.70 -10.78
CA LEU A 405 19.22 -12.39 -10.64
C LEU A 405 19.41 -11.55 -11.90
N SER A 406 20.53 -11.68 -12.61
CA SER A 406 20.77 -10.96 -13.88
C SER A 406 19.75 -11.26 -14.98
N LEU A 407 18.98 -12.35 -14.85
CA LEU A 407 17.90 -12.71 -15.75
C LEU A 407 16.54 -12.10 -15.34
N LEU A 408 16.46 -11.43 -14.20
CA LEU A 408 15.27 -10.72 -13.72
C LEU A 408 15.31 -9.23 -14.13
N PRO A 409 14.15 -8.55 -14.08
CA PRO A 409 14.07 -7.10 -14.30
C PRO A 409 15.13 -6.32 -13.52
N GLU A 410 15.59 -5.22 -14.12
CA GLU A 410 16.68 -4.42 -13.56
C GLU A 410 16.30 -3.67 -12.28
N THR A 411 15.01 -3.48 -12.04
CA THR A 411 14.48 -2.90 -10.80
C THR A 411 13.41 -3.82 -10.24
N LEU A 412 13.73 -4.53 -9.15
CA LEU A 412 12.84 -5.49 -8.50
C LEU A 412 13.35 -5.78 -7.09
N ILE A 413 12.43 -5.90 -6.14
CA ILE A 413 12.69 -6.41 -4.79
C ILE A 413 11.86 -7.68 -4.60
N GLY A 414 12.46 -8.71 -4.03
CA GLY A 414 11.73 -9.93 -3.68
C GLY A 414 12.51 -10.79 -2.70
N SER A 415 11.89 -11.87 -2.24
CA SER A 415 12.56 -12.83 -1.37
C SER A 415 13.63 -13.62 -2.13
N MET A 416 14.75 -13.87 -1.46
CA MET A 416 15.82 -14.73 -1.99
C MET A 416 15.34 -16.17 -2.26
N CYS A 417 14.29 -16.65 -1.58
CA CYS A 417 13.79 -18.01 -1.77
C CYS A 417 13.02 -18.21 -3.08
N TYR A 418 12.61 -17.13 -3.75
CA TYR A 418 11.82 -17.17 -4.99
C TYR A 418 12.62 -16.95 -6.27
N ILE A 419 13.92 -16.69 -6.18
CA ILE A 419 14.73 -16.29 -7.35
C ILE A 419 14.66 -17.28 -8.52
N HIS A 420 14.59 -18.60 -8.24
CA HIS A 420 14.51 -19.62 -9.30
C HIS A 420 13.14 -19.62 -9.96
N LEU A 421 12.06 -19.47 -9.20
CA LEU A 421 10.69 -19.44 -9.72
C LEU A 421 10.46 -18.20 -10.58
N LEU A 422 10.92 -17.04 -10.11
CA LEU A 422 10.89 -15.79 -10.87
C LEU A 422 11.73 -15.89 -12.16
N MET A 423 12.89 -16.55 -12.08
CA MET A 423 13.75 -16.77 -13.24
C MET A 423 13.06 -17.65 -14.28
N PHE A 424 12.42 -18.76 -13.88
CA PHE A 424 11.68 -19.61 -14.80
C PHE A 424 10.55 -18.85 -15.49
N TYR A 425 9.78 -18.06 -14.74
CA TYR A 425 8.75 -17.19 -15.33
C TYR A 425 9.33 -16.24 -16.38
N ARG A 426 10.44 -15.56 -16.06
CA ARG A 426 11.11 -14.64 -16.99
C ARG A 426 11.67 -15.36 -18.23
N GLN A 427 12.13 -16.60 -18.09
CA GLN A 427 12.57 -17.43 -19.22
C GLN A 427 11.40 -17.84 -20.12
N LEU A 428 10.27 -18.25 -19.52
CA LEU A 428 9.05 -18.56 -20.26
C LEU A 428 8.53 -17.36 -21.04
N LEU A 429 8.56 -16.16 -20.44
CA LEU A 429 8.28 -14.91 -21.16
C LEU A 429 9.19 -14.76 -22.39
N GLY A 430 10.49 -15.00 -22.21
CA GLY A 430 11.46 -14.95 -23.32
C GLY A 430 11.17 -15.95 -24.43
N ASP A 431 10.88 -17.20 -24.07
CA ASP A 431 10.55 -18.24 -25.05
C ASP A 431 9.29 -17.84 -25.85
N VAL A 432 8.21 -17.53 -25.14
CA VAL A 432 6.90 -17.26 -25.74
C VAL A 432 6.88 -15.94 -26.54
N LEU A 433 7.46 -14.87 -26.00
CA LEU A 433 7.39 -13.54 -26.61
C LEU A 433 8.47 -13.29 -27.65
N LEU A 434 9.65 -13.91 -27.52
CA LEU A 434 10.80 -13.60 -28.39
C LEU A 434 11.22 -14.75 -29.32
N LYS A 435 10.98 -16.01 -28.94
CA LYS A 435 11.49 -17.17 -29.69
C LYS A 435 10.39 -17.86 -30.48
N ASP A 436 9.26 -18.16 -29.85
CA ASP A 436 8.21 -19.01 -30.42
C ASP A 436 7.18 -18.20 -31.23
N ARG A 437 7.26 -16.87 -31.15
CA ARG A 437 6.32 -15.96 -31.80
C ARG A 437 6.60 -15.85 -33.30
N MET A 438 5.57 -16.07 -34.12
CA MET A 438 5.67 -15.97 -35.59
C MET A 438 5.92 -14.54 -36.08
N SER A 439 5.35 -13.54 -35.41
CA SER A 439 5.57 -12.13 -35.71
C SER A 439 5.63 -11.29 -34.44
N MET A 440 6.69 -10.49 -34.31
CA MET A 440 6.84 -9.52 -33.21
C MET A 440 5.81 -8.39 -33.28
N GLN A 441 5.17 -8.19 -34.44
CA GLN A 441 4.19 -7.13 -34.68
C GLN A 441 2.75 -7.55 -34.42
N SER A 442 2.51 -8.83 -34.14
CA SER A 442 1.17 -9.26 -33.71
C SER A 442 0.83 -8.61 -32.35
N ALA A 443 -0.45 -8.44 -32.07
CA ALA A 443 -0.98 -8.07 -30.76
C ALA A 443 -1.94 -9.16 -30.24
N ASP A 444 -1.92 -10.34 -30.85
CA ASP A 444 -2.84 -11.42 -30.51
C ASP A 444 -2.61 -11.93 -29.10
N LEU A 445 -3.70 -12.29 -28.45
CA LEU A 445 -3.69 -12.93 -27.16
C LEU A 445 -2.97 -14.27 -27.24
N ILE A 446 -2.14 -14.56 -26.24
CA ILE A 446 -1.29 -15.73 -26.23
C ILE A 446 -1.88 -16.79 -25.31
N SER A 447 -2.08 -18.00 -25.80
CA SER A 447 -2.51 -19.12 -24.96
C SER A 447 -1.31 -19.67 -24.16
N ASN A 448 -1.16 -19.21 -22.92
CA ASN A 448 -0.19 -19.74 -21.98
C ASN A 448 -0.68 -19.57 -20.53
N PRO A 449 -1.08 -20.67 -19.86
CA PRO A 449 -1.70 -20.58 -18.54
C PRO A 449 -0.74 -20.13 -17.45
N VAL A 450 0.54 -20.50 -17.55
CA VAL A 450 1.56 -20.06 -16.59
C VAL A 450 1.78 -18.56 -16.72
N LEU A 451 1.91 -18.04 -17.95
CA LEU A 451 2.06 -16.59 -18.15
C LEU A 451 0.85 -15.79 -17.68
N ALA A 452 -0.37 -16.30 -17.93
CA ALA A 452 -1.63 -15.67 -17.54
C ALA A 452 -1.87 -15.65 -16.02
N THR A 453 -1.45 -16.69 -15.29
CA THR A 453 -1.84 -16.86 -13.87
C THR A 453 -0.71 -16.66 -12.87
N PHE A 454 0.56 -16.78 -13.26
CA PHE A 454 1.69 -16.56 -12.35
C PHE A 454 1.75 -15.14 -11.73
N PRO A 455 1.34 -14.04 -12.41
CA PRO A 455 1.24 -12.74 -11.75
C PRO A 455 0.29 -12.74 -10.54
N LYS A 456 -0.82 -13.49 -10.63
CA LYS A 456 -1.78 -13.66 -9.52
C LYS A 456 -1.15 -14.43 -8.35
N LEU A 457 -0.23 -15.35 -8.64
CA LEU A 457 0.50 -16.13 -7.64
C LEU A 457 1.38 -15.24 -6.73
N LEU A 458 1.96 -14.17 -7.27
CA LEU A 458 2.78 -13.23 -6.50
C LEU A 458 2.00 -12.46 -5.43
N GLU A 459 0.67 -12.41 -5.56
CA GLU A 459 -0.24 -11.81 -4.58
C GLU A 459 -0.70 -12.82 -3.52
N GLN A 460 -0.33 -14.10 -3.64
CA GLN A 460 -0.67 -15.19 -2.74
C GLN A 460 0.59 -15.91 -2.24
N PRO A 461 1.28 -15.36 -1.20
CA PRO A 461 2.55 -15.90 -0.70
C PRO A 461 2.50 -17.38 -0.31
N ASP A 462 1.37 -17.85 0.21
CA ASP A 462 1.16 -19.23 0.63
C ASP A 462 1.08 -20.22 -0.55
N VAL A 463 0.40 -19.85 -1.64
CA VAL A 463 0.38 -20.65 -2.87
C VAL A 463 1.75 -20.58 -3.56
N MET A 464 2.43 -19.44 -3.52
CA MET A 464 3.81 -19.30 -4.02
C MET A 464 4.78 -20.19 -3.22
N ASP A 465 4.58 -20.33 -1.91
CA ASP A 465 5.32 -21.28 -1.06
C ASP A 465 5.01 -22.74 -1.34
N ALA A 466 3.76 -23.05 -1.69
CA ALA A 466 3.37 -24.37 -2.17
C ALA A 466 4.15 -24.73 -3.44
N LEU A 467 4.20 -23.81 -4.42
CA LEU A 467 4.97 -23.99 -5.65
C LEU A 467 6.46 -24.13 -5.37
N ARG A 468 7.03 -23.31 -4.48
CA ARG A 468 8.43 -23.42 -4.07
C ARG A 468 8.75 -24.79 -3.48
N SER A 469 7.87 -25.30 -2.64
CA SER A 469 8.03 -26.61 -1.99
C SER A 469 7.92 -27.74 -3.01
N SER A 470 6.92 -27.68 -3.89
CA SER A 470 6.74 -28.61 -5.02
C SER A 470 7.95 -28.62 -5.95
N TRP A 471 8.46 -27.44 -6.32
CA TRP A 471 9.67 -27.33 -7.13
C TRP A 471 10.89 -27.93 -6.44
N ALA A 472 11.12 -27.62 -5.15
CA ALA A 472 12.26 -28.15 -4.42
C ALA A 472 12.24 -29.69 -4.35
N GLU A 473 11.06 -30.28 -4.17
CA GLU A 473 10.86 -31.73 -4.22
C GLU A 473 11.17 -32.26 -5.62
N LYS A 474 10.60 -31.67 -6.68
CA LYS A 474 10.84 -32.09 -8.07
C LYS A 474 12.32 -31.98 -8.44
N GLU A 475 12.96 -30.86 -8.12
CA GLU A 475 14.38 -30.63 -8.36
C GLU A 475 15.24 -31.66 -7.63
N SER A 476 14.85 -32.09 -6.42
CA SER A 476 15.60 -33.12 -5.67
C SER A 476 15.64 -34.47 -6.40
N THR A 477 14.60 -34.79 -7.19
CA THR A 477 14.51 -36.05 -7.95
C THR A 477 15.34 -36.06 -9.23
N LEU A 478 15.76 -34.90 -9.73
CA LEU A 478 16.50 -34.79 -10.99
C LEU A 478 17.96 -35.23 -10.86
N LYS A 479 18.45 -35.93 -11.88
CA LYS A 479 19.87 -36.30 -12.04
C LYS A 479 20.74 -35.07 -12.25
N ARG A 480 22.04 -35.19 -11.97
CA ARG A 480 23.00 -34.09 -12.18
C ARG A 480 23.10 -33.62 -13.63
N SER A 481 22.90 -34.51 -14.60
CA SER A 481 22.87 -34.17 -16.03
C SER A 481 21.62 -33.35 -16.37
N GLU A 482 20.45 -33.77 -15.89
CA GLU A 482 19.17 -33.09 -16.06
C GLU A 482 19.19 -31.70 -15.41
N LYS A 483 19.82 -31.56 -14.24
CA LYS A 483 20.02 -30.24 -13.58
C LYS A 483 20.90 -29.27 -14.35
N ARG A 484 21.65 -29.73 -15.35
CA ARG A 484 22.44 -28.87 -16.24
C ARG A 484 21.70 -28.54 -17.53
N ASP A 485 20.63 -29.27 -17.85
CA ASP A 485 19.81 -29.05 -19.02
C ASP A 485 18.67 -28.08 -18.67
N ARG A 486 18.70 -26.91 -19.30
CA ARG A 486 17.71 -25.86 -19.04
C ARG A 486 16.32 -26.23 -19.55
N GLU A 487 16.21 -26.90 -20.69
CA GLU A 487 14.89 -27.26 -21.24
C GLU A 487 14.22 -28.31 -20.36
N VAL A 488 15.00 -29.26 -19.84
CA VAL A 488 14.52 -30.23 -18.84
C VAL A 488 14.07 -29.53 -17.55
N LEU A 489 14.84 -28.56 -17.05
CA LEU A 489 14.45 -27.79 -15.87
C LEU A 489 13.17 -26.99 -16.08
N LYS A 490 13.01 -26.32 -17.23
CA LYS A 490 11.78 -25.59 -17.57
C LYS A 490 10.58 -26.53 -17.68
N ALA A 491 10.72 -27.67 -18.35
CA ALA A 491 9.66 -28.67 -18.44
C ALA A 491 9.26 -29.22 -17.06
N ALA A 492 10.24 -29.52 -16.20
CA ALA A 492 10.00 -29.95 -14.83
C ALA A 492 9.31 -28.86 -14.00
N PHE A 493 9.65 -27.59 -14.21
CA PHE A 493 9.00 -26.46 -13.55
C PHE A 493 7.55 -26.29 -13.99
N LEU A 494 7.27 -26.38 -15.29
CA LEU A 494 5.91 -26.34 -15.83
C LEU A 494 5.04 -27.45 -15.24
N LEU A 495 5.57 -28.67 -15.14
CA LEU A 495 4.89 -29.78 -14.47
C LEU A 495 4.62 -29.46 -12.99
N ALA A 496 5.63 -29.00 -12.25
CA ALA A 496 5.47 -28.62 -10.85
C ALA A 496 4.42 -27.50 -10.67
N TYR A 497 4.32 -26.57 -11.62
CA TYR A 497 3.30 -25.52 -11.64
C TYR A 497 1.90 -26.09 -11.83
N HIS A 498 1.71 -26.93 -12.86
CA HIS A 498 0.42 -27.55 -13.17
C HIS A 498 -0.04 -28.55 -12.12
N ASP A 499 0.88 -29.23 -11.44
CA ASP A 499 0.59 -30.14 -10.34
C ASP A 499 0.39 -29.42 -8.99
N CYS A 500 0.58 -28.10 -8.92
CA CYS A 500 0.52 -27.36 -7.66
C CYS A 500 -0.24 -26.04 -7.76
N ALA A 501 0.39 -25.02 -8.32
CA ALA A 501 -0.12 -23.65 -8.30
C ALA A 501 -1.42 -23.51 -9.10
N GLY A 502 -1.49 -24.10 -10.31
CA GLY A 502 -2.66 -24.01 -11.17
C GLY A 502 -3.95 -24.47 -10.48
N PRO A 503 -4.02 -25.73 -9.99
CA PRO A 503 -5.20 -26.23 -9.28
C PRO A 503 -5.56 -25.44 -8.02
N LEU A 504 -4.56 -24.97 -7.26
CA LEU A 504 -4.78 -24.20 -6.03
C LEU A 504 -5.36 -22.81 -6.31
N LEU A 505 -4.93 -22.14 -7.38
CA LEU A 505 -5.46 -20.83 -7.77
C LEU A 505 -6.94 -20.87 -8.16
N HIS A 506 -7.43 -22.02 -8.65
CA HIS A 506 -8.80 -22.24 -9.12
C HIS A 506 -9.61 -23.18 -8.21
N SER A 507 -9.17 -23.39 -6.97
CA SER A 507 -9.90 -24.21 -6.01
C SER A 507 -10.98 -23.39 -5.31
N THR A 508 -12.23 -23.84 -5.36
CA THR A 508 -13.33 -23.18 -4.61
C THR A 508 -13.26 -23.45 -3.10
N LEU A 509 -12.46 -24.45 -2.69
CA LEU A 509 -12.27 -24.80 -1.30
C LEU A 509 -11.30 -23.85 -0.61
N LEU A 510 -10.36 -23.27 -1.37
CA LEU A 510 -9.35 -22.37 -0.84
C LEU A 510 -9.98 -20.98 -0.63
N PRO A 511 -10.20 -20.53 0.62
CA PRO A 511 -10.84 -19.23 0.85
C PRO A 511 -9.93 -18.10 0.36
N PRO A 512 -10.47 -16.93 -0.05
CA PRO A 512 -9.66 -15.85 -0.60
C PRO A 512 -8.59 -15.38 0.39
N PRO A 513 -7.40 -14.97 -0.08
CA PRO A 513 -6.32 -14.53 0.80
C PRO A 513 -6.73 -13.28 1.57
N ARG A 514 -6.54 -13.30 2.89
CA ARG A 514 -6.82 -12.16 3.77
C ARG A 514 -5.61 -11.86 4.64
N TRP A 515 -5.02 -10.69 4.45
CA TRP A 515 -3.86 -10.26 5.21
C TRP A 515 -4.19 -10.12 6.70
N ALA A 516 -3.36 -10.73 7.55
CA ALA A 516 -3.42 -10.61 9.00
C ALA A 516 -4.73 -11.15 9.62
N GLU A 517 -5.32 -12.17 8.98
CA GLU A 517 -6.48 -12.90 9.50
C GLU A 517 -6.07 -14.35 9.78
N GLU A 518 -5.69 -14.62 11.04
CA GLU A 518 -5.08 -15.87 11.47
C GLU A 518 -5.95 -17.10 11.12
N GLU A 519 -7.27 -16.99 11.30
CA GLU A 519 -8.19 -18.10 11.00
C GLU A 519 -8.23 -18.43 9.50
N THR A 520 -8.24 -17.41 8.63
CA THR A 520 -8.23 -17.60 7.17
C THR A 520 -6.88 -18.13 6.71
N GLU A 521 -5.77 -17.59 7.24
CA GLU A 521 -4.42 -18.06 6.91
C GLU A 521 -4.19 -19.51 7.35
N ALA A 522 -4.67 -19.89 8.54
CA ALA A 522 -4.62 -21.27 9.04
C ALA A 522 -5.44 -22.22 8.16
N ALA A 523 -6.69 -21.85 7.83
CA ALA A 523 -7.55 -22.65 6.96
C ALA A 523 -6.92 -22.87 5.57
N ARG A 524 -6.34 -21.82 4.97
CA ARG A 524 -5.62 -21.93 3.70
C ARG A 524 -4.40 -22.84 3.81
N TRP A 525 -3.61 -22.69 4.86
CA TRP A 525 -2.43 -23.52 5.09
C TRP A 525 -2.79 -25.01 5.25
N GLU A 526 -3.84 -25.34 5.99
CA GLU A 526 -4.33 -26.71 6.15
C GLU A 526 -4.76 -27.33 4.81
N LEU A 527 -5.54 -26.59 4.01
CA LEU A 527 -5.99 -27.04 2.70
C LEU A 527 -4.83 -27.24 1.72
N ILE A 528 -3.90 -26.28 1.65
CA ILE A 528 -2.70 -26.38 0.80
C ILE A 528 -1.86 -27.58 1.22
N THR A 529 -1.65 -27.78 2.51
CA THR A 529 -0.85 -28.90 3.03
C THR A 529 -1.50 -30.24 2.71
N ALA A 530 -2.82 -30.36 2.90
CA ALA A 530 -3.59 -31.55 2.55
C ALA A 530 -3.53 -31.85 1.04
N PHE A 531 -3.66 -30.82 0.21
CA PHE A 531 -3.55 -30.92 -1.25
C PHE A 531 -2.16 -31.40 -1.69
N LEU A 532 -1.09 -30.78 -1.18
CA LEU A 532 0.29 -31.19 -1.48
C LEU A 532 0.56 -32.63 -1.06
N LYS A 533 0.05 -33.05 0.11
CA LYS A 533 0.16 -34.43 0.58
C LYS A 533 -0.53 -35.41 -0.38
N ARG A 534 -1.77 -35.12 -0.79
CA ARG A 534 -2.53 -35.94 -1.74
C ARG A 534 -1.83 -36.04 -3.09
N ASN A 535 -1.25 -34.95 -3.59
CA ASN A 535 -0.52 -34.97 -4.87
C ASN A 535 0.75 -35.82 -4.80
N ARG A 536 1.45 -35.79 -3.66
CA ARG A 536 2.62 -36.65 -3.44
C ARG A 536 2.23 -38.14 -3.45
N GLU A 537 1.15 -38.50 -2.77
CA GLU A 537 0.66 -39.89 -2.71
C GLU A 537 0.20 -40.40 -4.09
N ASN A 538 -0.37 -39.52 -4.91
CA ASN A 538 -0.95 -39.87 -6.21
C ASN A 538 -0.06 -39.54 -7.43
N GLN A 539 1.19 -39.10 -7.19
CA GLN A 539 2.17 -38.72 -8.21
C GLN A 539 1.70 -37.62 -9.19
N GLY A 540 0.93 -36.65 -8.70
CA GLY A 540 0.45 -35.51 -9.49
C GLY A 540 -0.92 -35.01 -9.05
N ALA A 541 -1.38 -33.92 -9.67
CA ALA A 541 -2.69 -33.33 -9.35
C ALA A 541 -3.87 -33.98 -10.08
N LEU A 542 -3.63 -34.69 -11.18
CA LEU A 542 -4.69 -35.25 -12.04
C LEU A 542 -5.72 -36.10 -11.27
N PRO A 543 -5.35 -37.01 -10.36
CA PRO A 543 -6.34 -37.80 -9.62
C PRO A 543 -7.20 -36.98 -8.67
N ALA A 544 -6.69 -35.83 -8.17
CA ALA A 544 -7.48 -34.91 -7.37
C ALA A 544 -8.41 -34.05 -8.23
N LEU A 545 -7.93 -33.58 -9.39
CA LEU A 545 -8.71 -32.79 -10.37
C LEU A 545 -9.87 -33.57 -10.98
N LEU A 546 -9.67 -34.87 -11.22
CA LEU A 546 -10.69 -35.77 -11.79
C LEU A 546 -11.58 -36.42 -10.71
N SER A 547 -11.30 -36.14 -9.42
CA SER A 547 -12.10 -36.65 -8.31
C SER A 547 -13.51 -36.04 -8.39
N PRO A 548 -14.59 -36.83 -8.24
CA PRO A 548 -15.95 -36.28 -8.19
C PRO A 548 -16.17 -35.34 -6.99
N GLU A 549 -15.30 -35.41 -5.98
CA GLU A 549 -15.25 -34.51 -4.82
C GLU A 549 -14.43 -33.23 -5.08
N GLY A 550 -13.74 -33.15 -6.22
CA GLY A 550 -12.93 -32.00 -6.61
C GLY A 550 -13.83 -30.82 -7.02
N VAL A 551 -13.91 -29.80 -6.17
CA VAL A 551 -14.68 -28.58 -6.46
C VAL A 551 -13.71 -27.49 -6.94
N HIS A 552 -13.73 -27.25 -8.24
CA HIS A 552 -12.96 -26.21 -8.92
C HIS A 552 -13.90 -25.16 -9.51
N GLU A 553 -13.38 -23.95 -9.68
CA GLU A 553 -14.12 -22.91 -10.38
C GLU A 553 -14.40 -23.36 -11.83
N PRO A 554 -15.53 -22.92 -12.43
CA PRO A 554 -15.77 -23.15 -13.84
C PRO A 554 -14.62 -22.56 -14.66
N PHE A 555 -14.11 -23.33 -15.63
CA PHE A 555 -13.03 -22.88 -16.50
C PHE A 555 -13.37 -21.54 -17.16
N ASP A 556 -12.48 -20.57 -16.97
CA ASP A 556 -12.52 -19.28 -17.63
C ASP A 556 -11.38 -19.16 -18.67
N ILE A 557 -11.68 -18.66 -19.87
CA ILE A 557 -10.67 -18.52 -20.93
C ILE A 557 -9.51 -17.58 -20.51
N SER A 558 -9.75 -16.65 -19.59
CA SER A 558 -8.73 -15.77 -19.01
C SER A 558 -7.64 -16.53 -18.25
N GLU A 559 -7.88 -17.78 -17.85
CA GLU A 559 -6.87 -18.66 -17.24
C GLU A 559 -5.78 -19.07 -18.23
N GLN A 560 -6.09 -19.07 -19.53
CA GLN A 560 -5.17 -19.42 -20.62
C GLN A 560 -4.68 -18.17 -21.37
N THR A 561 -5.41 -17.07 -21.28
CA THR A 561 -5.22 -15.89 -22.12
C THR A 561 -4.20 -14.95 -21.48
N TYR A 562 -2.99 -14.93 -22.03
CA TYR A 562 -1.96 -13.96 -21.67
C TYR A 562 -1.99 -12.76 -22.63
N ASP A 563 -2.36 -11.60 -22.09
CA ASP A 563 -2.32 -10.31 -22.77
C ASP A 563 -1.10 -9.51 -22.30
N PHE A 564 0.01 -9.62 -23.02
CA PHE A 564 1.22 -8.88 -22.66
C PHE A 564 1.08 -7.36 -22.83
N LEU A 565 0.08 -6.87 -23.59
CA LEU A 565 -0.19 -5.44 -23.77
C LEU A 565 -1.07 -4.88 -22.63
N GLY A 566 -2.08 -5.63 -22.20
CA GLY A 566 -2.91 -5.29 -21.03
C GLY A 566 -2.16 -5.41 -19.71
N GLU A 567 -1.23 -6.36 -19.60
CA GLU A 567 -0.36 -6.55 -18.43
C GLU A 567 0.79 -5.53 -18.35
N MET A 568 0.88 -4.59 -19.30
CA MET A 568 1.99 -3.64 -19.37
C MET A 568 2.05 -2.71 -18.18
N ARG A 569 3.27 -2.50 -17.70
CA ARG A 569 3.56 -1.39 -16.81
C ARG A 569 3.52 -0.08 -17.58
N HIS A 570 2.41 0.66 -17.46
CA HIS A 570 2.36 2.05 -17.89
C HIS A 570 3.25 2.89 -16.97
N ARG A 571 4.37 3.41 -17.49
CA ARG A 571 5.03 4.53 -16.81
C ARG A 571 4.10 5.73 -16.86
N ALA A 572 3.81 6.29 -15.69
CA ALA A 572 3.53 7.72 -15.60
C ALA A 572 4.69 8.44 -16.29
N THR A 573 4.42 9.02 -17.45
CA THR A 573 5.37 9.88 -18.13
C THR A 573 5.55 11.17 -17.36
#